data_AF-A0A5J9VYY3-F1
#
_entry.id   AF-A0A5J9VYY3-F1
#
_cell.length_a   1.000
_cell.length_b   1.000
_cell.length_c   1.000
_cell.angle_alpha   90.00
_cell.angle_beta   90.00
_cell.angle_gamma   90.00
#
_symmetry.space_group_name_H-M   'P 1'
#
loop_
_entity.id
_entity.type
_entity.pdbx_description
1 polymer ?
#
loop_
_entity_poly.entity_id
_entity_poly.type
_entity_poly.pdbx_seq_one_letter_code
_entity_poly.pdbx_strand_id
1 'polypeptide(L)'
;MANRRGGRGGKTGGRAGSSRAPEEWVWDGESGPFTYDPPIEAFPLGSKDDFDYVTNPLKAYDNRKFKWQKCGHGLDCVVQMFYGDCDGGRRFFRCPNGENNEDEDNCGFTKWVDPKPIDVTVEYISYLQNHIFDLQQELETTTPRESQEPVISIAGPDTYCLDP
;
A
#
# COMPACT_ATOMS: atom_id res chain seq x y z
N MET A 1 -39.92 -72.10 -0.58
CA MET A 1 -40.30 -70.69 -0.38
C MET A 1 -40.50 -70.45 1.12
N ALA A 2 -39.58 -69.72 1.76
CA ALA A 2 -39.81 -68.97 3.00
C ALA A 2 -38.56 -68.11 3.28
N ASN A 3 -38.66 -66.80 3.01
CA ASN A 3 -37.67 -65.78 3.37
C ASN A 3 -38.27 -64.92 4.50
N ARG A 4 -37.44 -64.58 5.50
CA ARG A 4 -37.51 -63.48 6.52
C ARG A 4 -36.67 -63.95 7.73
N ARG A 5 -35.83 -63.20 8.44
CA ARG A 5 -35.46 -61.77 8.52
C ARG A 5 -34.30 -61.67 9.52
N GLY A 6 -33.46 -60.64 9.40
CA GLY A 6 -32.97 -59.90 10.58
C GLY A 6 -31.46 -59.64 10.70
N GLY A 7 -31.10 -58.36 10.86
CA GLY A 7 -29.83 -57.92 11.44
C GLY A 7 -29.03 -56.99 10.53
N ARG A 8 -29.31 -55.67 10.55
CA ARG A 8 -28.65 -54.60 11.34
C ARG A 8 -27.38 -54.05 10.67
N GLY A 9 -27.45 -52.76 10.32
CA GLY A 9 -26.41 -52.02 9.64
C GLY A 9 -25.15 -51.77 10.47
N GLY A 10 -24.08 -51.43 9.75
CA GLY A 10 -22.84 -50.87 10.27
C GLY A 10 -22.43 -49.71 9.38
N LYS A 11 -22.34 -48.53 9.99
CA LYS A 11 -22.13 -47.24 9.36
C LYS A 11 -20.70 -47.11 8.79
N THR A 12 -20.62 -46.41 7.66
CA THR A 12 -19.58 -45.47 7.25
C THR A 12 -18.52 -45.15 8.32
N GLY A 13 -17.26 -45.46 8.00
CA GLY A 13 -16.09 -45.01 8.75
C GLY A 13 -14.98 -44.58 7.79
N GLY A 14 -15.30 -43.69 6.85
CA GLY A 14 -14.30 -42.99 6.06
C GLY A 14 -13.47 -42.13 7.02
N ARG A 15 -12.26 -42.57 7.31
CA ARG A 15 -11.29 -41.79 8.08
C ARG A 15 -10.80 -40.69 7.15
N ALA A 16 -11.49 -39.55 7.17
CA ALA A 16 -11.01 -38.32 6.59
C ALA A 16 -9.65 -38.03 7.23
N GLY A 17 -8.58 -38.25 6.45
CA GLY A 17 -7.24 -37.85 6.83
C GLY A 17 -7.27 -36.36 7.12
N SER A 18 -6.98 -36.03 8.38
CA SER A 18 -6.77 -34.69 8.89
C SER A 18 -5.96 -33.87 7.89
N SER A 19 -6.63 -33.00 7.13
CA SER A 19 -5.98 -31.88 6.50
C SER A 19 -5.42 -31.03 7.63
N ARG A 20 -4.16 -31.30 8.02
CA ARG A 20 -3.37 -30.37 8.83
C ARG A 20 -3.62 -29.01 8.20
N ALA A 21 -4.20 -28.08 8.97
CA ALA A 21 -4.27 -26.70 8.54
C ALA A 21 -2.88 -26.31 8.03
N PRO A 22 -2.77 -25.58 6.90
CA PRO A 22 -1.47 -25.19 6.39
C PRO A 22 -0.70 -24.54 7.53
N GLU A 23 0.48 -25.09 7.80
CA GLU A 23 1.43 -24.53 8.76
C GLU A 23 1.50 -23.03 8.52
N GLU A 24 1.16 -22.24 9.55
CA GLU A 24 0.98 -20.80 9.45
C GLU A 24 2.26 -20.20 8.90
N TRP A 25 2.27 -19.89 7.60
CA TRP A 25 3.48 -19.52 6.91
C TRP A 25 3.96 -18.16 7.41
N VAL A 26 5.14 -18.16 8.03
CA VAL A 26 5.84 -16.95 8.43
C VAL A 26 6.61 -16.46 7.22
N TRP A 27 6.20 -15.32 6.65
CA TRP A 27 7.01 -14.66 5.65
C TRP A 27 8.31 -14.18 6.31
N ASP A 28 9.45 -14.70 5.86
CA ASP A 28 10.80 -14.26 6.25
C ASP A 28 11.18 -12.92 5.61
N GLY A 29 10.17 -12.11 5.22
CA GLY A 29 10.31 -10.89 4.47
C GLY A 29 11.50 -10.04 4.90
N GLU A 30 12.18 -9.49 3.91
CA GLU A 30 13.31 -8.60 4.12
C GLU A 30 12.95 -7.47 5.07
N SER A 31 13.94 -7.03 5.85
CA SER A 31 13.84 -5.81 6.64
C SER A 31 13.33 -4.68 5.75
N GLY A 32 12.38 -3.92 6.27
CA GLY A 32 11.76 -2.83 5.54
C GLY A 32 12.74 -1.67 5.28
N PRO A 33 12.23 -0.53 4.81
CA PRO A 33 13.08 0.64 4.63
C PRO A 33 13.68 1.07 5.97
N PHE A 34 14.92 1.57 5.93
CA PHE A 34 15.62 2.06 7.12
C PHE A 34 15.06 3.39 7.60
N THR A 35 14.64 4.27 6.68
CA THR A 35 13.91 5.52 6.95
C THR A 35 12.70 5.59 6.05
N TYR A 36 11.65 6.27 6.50
CA TYR A 36 10.47 6.54 5.69
C TYR A 36 9.78 7.83 6.12
N ASP A 37 9.20 8.52 5.14
CA ASP A 37 8.40 9.70 5.38
C ASP A 37 6.99 9.35 5.88
N PRO A 38 6.25 10.32 6.45
CA PRO A 38 4.83 10.14 6.77
C PRO A 38 4.00 9.69 5.55
N PRO A 39 2.86 9.00 5.77
CA PRO A 39 1.95 8.63 4.70
C PRO A 39 1.36 9.88 4.04
N ILE A 40 1.25 9.88 2.70
CA ILE A 40 0.52 10.93 1.98
C ILE A 40 -0.98 10.64 1.97
N GLU A 41 -1.79 11.70 1.87
CA GLU A 41 -3.25 11.61 1.97
C GLU A 41 -3.89 10.64 0.95
N ALA A 42 -3.33 10.55 -0.26
CA ALA A 42 -3.83 9.67 -1.31
C ALA A 42 -3.67 8.17 -1.00
N PHE A 43 -2.76 7.83 -0.08
CA PHE A 43 -2.43 6.47 0.30
C PHE A 43 -2.20 6.42 1.82
N PRO A 44 -3.30 6.50 2.59
CA PRO A 44 -3.23 6.48 4.05
C PRO A 44 -2.73 5.13 4.57
N LEU A 45 -2.42 5.08 5.86
CA LEU A 45 -2.03 3.85 6.54
C LEU A 45 -3.17 2.82 6.51
N GLY A 46 -2.84 1.59 6.15
CA GLY A 46 -3.73 0.45 6.27
C GLY A 46 -3.57 -0.22 7.63
N SER A 47 -4.64 -0.26 8.42
CA SER A 47 -4.73 -1.07 9.62
C SER A 47 -4.97 -2.54 9.27
N LYS A 48 -4.83 -3.43 10.24
CA LYS A 48 -5.11 -4.86 10.06
C LYS A 48 -6.55 -5.14 9.61
N ASP A 49 -7.49 -4.39 10.16
CA ASP A 49 -8.92 -4.62 9.94
C ASP A 49 -9.38 -4.17 8.55
N ASP A 50 -8.55 -3.36 7.86
CA ASP A 50 -8.80 -2.94 6.48
C ASP A 50 -8.54 -4.08 5.47
N PHE A 51 -7.88 -5.16 5.89
CA PHE A 51 -7.53 -6.29 5.04
C PHE A 51 -8.25 -7.57 5.46
N ASP A 52 -8.80 -8.26 4.49
CA ASP A 52 -9.47 -9.55 4.69
C ASP A 52 -9.05 -10.53 3.60
N TYR A 53 -9.19 -11.83 3.86
CA TYR A 53 -8.70 -12.86 2.94
C TYR A 53 -9.47 -12.99 1.63
N VAL A 54 -10.65 -12.37 1.51
CA VAL A 54 -11.62 -12.64 0.45
C VAL A 54 -11.85 -11.41 -0.43
N THR A 55 -12.21 -10.27 0.16
CA THR A 55 -12.59 -9.06 -0.57
C THR A 55 -11.44 -8.07 -0.73
N ASN A 56 -10.57 -7.93 0.26
CA ASN A 56 -9.41 -7.04 0.21
C ASN A 56 -8.15 -7.73 0.76
N PRO A 57 -7.61 -8.74 0.05
CA PRO A 57 -6.42 -9.44 0.51
C PRO A 57 -5.20 -8.53 0.47
N LEU A 58 -4.40 -8.57 1.54
CA LEU A 58 -3.11 -7.88 1.59
C LEU A 58 -2.25 -8.23 0.36
N LYS A 59 -2.29 -9.49 -0.11
CA LYS A 59 -1.67 -9.92 -1.36
C LYS A 59 -2.69 -10.65 -2.23
N ALA A 60 -3.21 -9.99 -3.25
CA ALA A 60 -4.19 -10.62 -4.15
C ALA A 60 -3.64 -11.83 -4.93
N TYR A 61 -2.33 -11.86 -5.19
CA TYR A 61 -1.65 -12.93 -5.90
C TYR A 61 -1.22 -14.11 -5.00
N ASP A 62 -1.35 -13.98 -3.67
CA ASP A 62 -0.90 -14.99 -2.71
C ASP A 62 -2.07 -15.40 -1.81
N ASN A 63 -2.52 -16.64 -1.96
CA ASN A 63 -3.67 -17.19 -1.25
C ASN A 63 -3.30 -17.85 0.09
N ARG A 64 -2.03 -17.77 0.52
CA ARG A 64 -1.59 -18.30 1.81
C ARG A 64 -2.06 -17.42 2.95
N LYS A 65 -2.36 -18.04 4.11
CA LYS A 65 -2.70 -17.29 5.33
C LYS A 65 -1.48 -16.49 5.79
N PHE A 66 -1.60 -15.17 5.77
CA PHE A 66 -0.54 -14.25 6.14
C PHE A 66 -0.64 -13.93 7.64
N LYS A 67 0.43 -14.22 8.39
CA LYS A 67 0.51 -13.83 9.79
C LYS A 67 0.79 -12.34 9.91
N TRP A 68 -0.18 -11.59 10.47
CA TRP A 68 -0.01 -10.16 10.69
C TRP A 68 1.18 -9.87 11.60
N GLN A 69 2.01 -8.91 11.22
CA GLN A 69 3.23 -8.59 11.96
C GLN A 69 2.93 -7.69 13.16
N LYS A 70 3.68 -7.88 14.24
CA LYS A 70 3.63 -7.04 15.43
C LYS A 70 4.96 -6.31 15.59
N CYS A 71 4.90 -5.05 16.02
CA CYS A 71 6.10 -4.25 16.23
C CYS A 71 6.76 -4.57 17.58
N GLY A 72 7.85 -3.89 17.92
CA GLY A 72 8.55 -4.05 19.21
C GLY A 72 7.67 -3.78 20.45
N HIS A 73 6.59 -2.99 20.29
CA HIS A 73 5.61 -2.74 21.34
C HIS A 73 4.55 -3.86 21.48
N GLY A 74 4.53 -4.86 20.61
CA GLY A 74 3.50 -5.91 20.56
C GLY A 74 2.18 -5.48 19.91
N LEU A 75 2.09 -4.24 19.43
CA LEU A 75 0.96 -3.72 18.66
C LEU A 75 0.93 -4.31 17.26
N ASP A 76 -0.27 -4.47 16.69
CA ASP A 76 -0.43 -4.84 15.29
C ASP A 76 0.16 -3.71 14.42
N CYS A 77 1.08 -4.07 13.53
CA CYS A 77 1.69 -3.09 12.61
C CYS A 77 0.64 -2.51 11.66
N VAL A 78 0.93 -1.32 11.15
CA VAL A 78 0.19 -0.72 10.02
C VAL A 78 0.97 -0.92 8.73
N VAL A 79 0.26 -0.89 7.61
CA VAL A 79 0.82 -1.02 6.27
C VAL A 79 0.92 0.37 5.66
N GLN A 80 2.11 0.73 5.19
CA GLN A 80 2.37 1.98 4.49
C GLN A 80 2.94 1.70 3.10
N MET A 81 2.58 2.54 2.13
CA MET A 81 3.22 2.58 0.82
C MET A 81 4.54 3.34 0.90
N PHE A 82 5.63 2.78 0.38
CA PHE A 82 6.92 3.44 0.29
C PHE A 82 7.01 4.29 -0.98
N TYR A 83 7.62 5.47 -0.89
CA TYR A 83 7.76 6.41 -2.03
C TYR A 83 9.20 6.58 -2.51
N GLY A 84 10.18 6.06 -1.77
CA GLY A 84 11.59 6.27 -2.09
C GLY A 84 12.09 5.40 -3.26
N ASP A 85 12.83 6.03 -4.17
CA ASP A 85 13.70 5.39 -5.17
C ASP A 85 13.05 4.20 -5.92
N CYS A 86 13.83 3.13 -6.10
CA CYS A 86 13.49 1.92 -6.84
C CYS A 86 12.53 0.99 -6.09
N ASP A 87 12.34 1.22 -4.78
CA ASP A 87 11.39 0.50 -3.94
C ASP A 87 10.04 1.23 -3.82
N GLY A 88 9.91 2.38 -4.48
CA GLY A 88 8.68 3.15 -4.56
C GLY A 88 7.51 2.30 -5.08
N GLY A 89 6.36 2.42 -4.41
CA GLY A 89 5.16 1.62 -4.71
C GLY A 89 5.13 0.24 -4.04
N ARG A 90 6.16 -0.14 -3.29
CA ARG A 90 6.11 -1.33 -2.41
C ARG A 90 5.47 -0.97 -1.08
N ARG A 91 4.71 -1.90 -0.51
CA ARG A 91 4.16 -1.75 0.85
C ARG A 91 5.05 -2.40 1.89
N PHE A 92 5.10 -1.81 3.08
CA PHE A 92 5.81 -2.34 4.23
C PHE A 92 4.96 -2.23 5.50
N PHE A 93 5.20 -3.14 6.44
CA PHE A 93 4.74 -3.01 7.81
C PHE A 93 5.62 -2.01 8.55
N ARG A 94 5.00 -1.17 9.38
CA ARG A 94 5.70 -0.35 10.35
C ARG A 94 4.99 -0.29 11.70
N CYS A 95 5.69 0.21 12.71
CA CYS A 95 5.09 0.58 13.99
C CYS A 95 3.95 1.58 13.78
N PRO A 96 2.79 1.44 14.47
CA PRO A 96 1.71 2.42 14.37
C PRO A 96 1.99 3.76 15.08
N ASN A 97 2.93 3.77 16.04
CA ASN A 97 3.30 4.96 16.78
C ASN A 97 4.24 5.86 15.97
N GLY A 98 4.10 7.18 16.13
CA GLY A 98 4.84 8.19 15.37
C GLY A 98 4.33 8.33 13.93
N GLU A 99 4.77 9.36 13.22
CA GLU A 99 4.56 9.54 11.79
C GLU A 99 5.70 8.89 10.97
N ASN A 100 6.92 8.89 11.50
CA ASN A 100 8.11 8.26 10.90
C ASN A 100 8.90 7.46 11.94
N ASN A 101 10.01 6.83 11.55
CA ASN A 101 10.85 6.02 12.45
C ASN A 101 11.87 6.79 13.27
N GLU A 102 11.89 8.12 13.17
CA GLU A 102 12.73 9.01 13.99
C GLU A 102 11.99 9.45 15.26
N ASP A 103 10.67 9.31 15.30
CA ASP A 103 9.85 9.62 16.47
C ASP A 103 10.19 8.75 17.67
N GLU A 104 10.26 9.36 18.86
CA GLU A 104 10.65 8.68 20.11
C GLU A 104 9.73 7.51 20.49
N ASP A 105 8.43 7.64 20.18
CA ASP A 105 7.43 6.60 20.44
C ASP A 105 7.44 5.46 19.41
N ASN A 106 8.24 5.58 18.35
CA ASN A 106 8.38 4.58 17.30
C ASN A 106 9.52 3.61 17.60
N CYS A 107 9.23 2.31 17.61
CA CYS A 107 10.26 1.28 17.87
C CYS A 107 11.15 0.96 16.65
N GLY A 108 10.96 1.64 15.53
CA GLY A 108 11.74 1.44 14.30
C GLY A 108 11.44 0.12 13.57
N PHE A 109 10.45 -0.66 14.00
CA PHE A 109 10.10 -1.91 13.33
C PHE A 109 9.63 -1.62 11.89
N THR A 110 10.32 -2.19 10.91
CA THR A 110 9.89 -2.18 9.50
C THR A 110 10.08 -3.54 8.84
N LYS A 111 9.16 -3.94 7.96
CA LYS A 111 9.27 -5.20 7.20
C LYS A 111 8.52 -5.15 5.88
N TRP A 112 9.15 -5.54 4.78
CA TRP A 112 8.49 -5.51 3.47
C TRP A 112 7.30 -6.48 3.38
N VAL A 113 6.16 -5.96 2.93
CA VAL A 113 5.00 -6.78 2.54
C VAL A 113 5.28 -7.36 1.17
N ASP A 114 5.55 -6.50 0.20
CA ASP A 114 5.72 -6.89 -1.20
C ASP A 114 7.16 -7.35 -1.48
N PRO A 115 7.35 -8.40 -2.28
CA PRO A 115 8.69 -8.82 -2.68
C PRO A 115 9.37 -7.71 -3.47
N LYS A 116 10.70 -7.73 -3.52
CA LYS A 116 11.46 -6.80 -4.35
C LYS A 116 11.09 -7.01 -5.82
N PRO A 117 10.86 -5.93 -6.60
CA PRO A 117 10.69 -6.03 -8.05
C PRO A 117 11.89 -6.74 -8.69
N ILE A 118 11.65 -7.44 -9.79
CA ILE A 118 12.73 -8.06 -10.58
C ILE A 118 13.61 -6.98 -11.22
N ASP A 119 14.89 -7.27 -11.43
CA ASP A 119 15.90 -6.29 -11.85
C ASP A 119 15.52 -5.50 -13.11
N VAL A 120 14.97 -6.16 -14.13
CA VAL A 120 14.51 -5.48 -15.37
C VAL A 120 13.41 -4.45 -15.10
N THR A 121 12.55 -4.71 -14.11
CA THR A 121 11.51 -3.76 -13.70
C THR A 121 12.12 -2.60 -12.94
N VAL A 122 13.13 -2.87 -12.10
CA VAL A 122 13.87 -1.82 -11.39
C VAL A 122 14.55 -0.86 -12.38
N GLU A 123 15.27 -1.40 -13.37
CA GLU A 123 15.94 -0.59 -14.41
C GLU A 123 14.94 0.29 -15.18
N TYR A 124 13.77 -0.27 -15.52
CA TYR A 124 12.75 0.49 -16.23
C TYR A 124 12.10 1.56 -15.34
N ILE A 125 11.88 1.29 -14.04
CA ILE A 125 11.43 2.29 -13.07
C ILE A 125 12.45 3.43 -12.98
N SER A 126 13.75 3.12 -12.86
CA SER A 126 14.80 4.14 -12.82
C SER A 126 14.83 4.98 -14.09
N TYR A 127 14.68 4.36 -15.27
CA TYR A 127 14.57 5.08 -16.54
C TYR A 127 13.39 6.06 -16.53
N LEU A 128 12.21 5.60 -16.11
CA LEU A 128 11.02 6.44 -16.06
C LEU A 128 11.17 7.60 -15.06
N GLN A 129 11.75 7.35 -13.89
CA GLN A 129 12.01 8.37 -12.88
C GLN A 129 12.94 9.48 -13.41
N ASN A 130 14.06 9.09 -14.04
CA ASN A 130 14.98 10.03 -14.65
C ASN A 130 14.29 10.82 -15.78
N HIS A 131 13.51 10.13 -16.62
CA HIS A 131 12.80 10.79 -17.71
C HIS A 131 11.75 11.79 -17.21
N ILE A 132 11.02 11.46 -16.13
CA ILE A 132 10.07 12.38 -15.49
C ILE A 132 10.80 13.60 -14.94
N PHE A 133 11.93 13.42 -14.27
CA PHE A 133 12.73 14.52 -13.75
C PHE A 133 13.24 15.44 -14.87
N ASP A 134 13.77 14.87 -15.95
CA ASP A 134 14.25 15.63 -17.11
C ASP A 134 13.11 16.45 -17.74
N LEU A 135 11.92 15.84 -17.90
CA LEU A 135 10.74 16.51 -18.44
C LEU A 135 10.24 17.63 -17.51
N GLN A 136 10.27 17.44 -16.19
CA GLN A 136 9.92 18.47 -15.22
C GLN A 136 10.87 19.66 -15.34
N GLN A 137 12.18 19.41 -15.45
CA GLN A 137 13.18 20.46 -15.64
C GLN A 137 12.99 21.19 -16.98
N GLU A 138 12.67 20.47 -18.06
CA GLU A 138 12.38 21.09 -19.36
C GLU A 138 11.13 22.00 -19.26
N LEU A 139 10.07 21.56 -18.59
CA LEU A 139 8.86 22.37 -18.38
C LEU A 139 9.15 23.64 -17.57
N GLU A 140 9.96 23.53 -16.51
CA GLU A 140 10.35 24.68 -15.68
C GLU A 140 11.23 25.69 -16.43
N THR A 141 12.08 25.21 -17.33
CA THR A 141 12.99 26.07 -18.10
C THR A 141 12.33 26.67 -19.34
N THR A 142 11.29 26.03 -19.87
CA THR A 142 10.52 26.50 -21.05
C THR A 142 9.31 27.35 -20.70
N THR A 143 8.80 27.30 -19.46
CA THR A 143 7.81 28.29 -18.99
C THR A 143 8.51 29.64 -18.76
N PRO A 144 8.17 30.70 -19.53
CA PRO A 144 8.67 32.03 -19.23
C PRO A 144 8.19 32.45 -17.84
N ARG A 145 9.06 33.08 -17.06
CA ARG A 145 8.77 33.62 -15.72
C ARG A 145 7.78 34.81 -15.71
N GLU A 146 6.98 34.94 -16.77
CA GLU A 146 6.03 36.03 -16.99
C GLU A 146 4.61 35.56 -16.74
N SER A 147 4.22 35.54 -15.48
CA SER A 147 2.92 36.11 -15.13
C SER A 147 2.97 37.62 -15.40
N GLN A 148 2.99 38.03 -16.67
CA GLN A 148 2.36 39.30 -17.02
C GLN A 148 0.86 39.00 -17.02
N GLU A 149 0.21 39.22 -15.88
CA GLU A 149 -1.23 39.47 -15.92
C GLU A 149 -1.47 40.55 -16.96
N PRO A 150 -2.37 40.36 -17.96
CA PRO A 150 -2.80 41.47 -18.77
C PRO A 150 -3.65 42.36 -17.87
N VAL A 151 -3.02 43.30 -17.17
CA VAL A 151 -3.71 44.41 -16.51
C VAL A 151 -4.27 45.29 -17.63
N ILE A 152 -5.51 45.02 -18.03
CA ILE A 152 -6.26 45.92 -18.89
C ILE A 152 -6.60 47.14 -18.04
N SER A 153 -5.69 48.11 -17.97
CA SER A 153 -5.98 49.44 -17.44
C SER A 153 -6.87 50.19 -18.43
N ILE A 154 -8.19 50.18 -18.18
CA ILE A 154 -9.08 51.16 -18.81
C ILE A 154 -9.03 52.41 -17.95
N ALA A 155 -8.17 53.37 -18.32
CA ALA A 155 -8.28 54.74 -17.84
C ALA A 155 -9.47 55.41 -18.55
N GLY A 156 -10.34 56.09 -17.77
CA GLY A 156 -11.62 56.69 -18.19
C GLY A 156 -11.54 57.85 -19.20
N PRO A 157 -12.62 58.65 -19.40
CA PRO A 157 -13.32 59.34 -18.30
C PRO A 157 -14.87 59.44 -18.41
N ASP A 158 -15.45 59.76 -17.25
CA ASP A 158 -16.74 60.39 -16.95
C ASP A 158 -17.65 60.83 -18.11
N THR A 159 -18.88 60.29 -18.12
CA THR A 159 -20.07 61.03 -18.59
C THR A 159 -21.27 60.76 -17.68
N TYR A 160 -21.51 61.73 -16.82
CA TYR A 160 -22.77 61.97 -16.11
C TYR A 160 -23.94 62.00 -17.09
N CYS A 161 -25.06 61.34 -16.77
CA CYS A 161 -26.42 61.78 -17.12
C CYS A 161 -27.41 61.06 -16.18
N LEU A 162 -27.88 61.79 -15.16
CA LEU A 162 -29.06 61.46 -14.38
C LEU A 162 -30.32 61.88 -15.17
N ASP A 163 -31.32 60.99 -15.17
CA ASP A 163 -32.80 61.19 -15.22
C ASP A 163 -33.47 61.85 -16.45
N PRO A 164 -34.73 61.45 -16.76
CA PRO A 164 -35.95 61.69 -15.95
C PRO A 164 -36.70 60.45 -15.45
#